data_AF-A0A7C5T323-F1
#
_entry.id   AF-A0A7C5T323-F1
#
_cell.length_a   1.000
_cell.length_b   1.000
_cell.length_c   1.000
_cell.angle_alpha   90.00
_cell.angle_beta   90.00
_cell.angle_gamma   90.00
#
_symmetry.space_group_name_H-M   'P 1'
#
loop_
_entity.id
_entity.type
_entity.pdbx_description
1 polymer ?
#
loop_
_entity_poly.entity_id
_entity_poly.type
_entity_poly.pdbx_seq_one_letter_code
_entity_poly.pdbx_strand_id
1 'polypeptide(L)'
;MSSRYPNLVELLAYLVKERVYGPVDRLARAADLETVYMAIYEALRYASTEVAKGSVKVPPEEEVRQFLDEVSKRGASLARRLAIEALTAGLPKQEKKG
;
A
#
# COMPACT_ATOMS: atom_id res chain seq x y z
N MET A 1 1.37 15.09 3.25
CA MET A 1 0.61 14.50 4.38
C MET A 1 1.38 13.26 4.79
N SER A 2 1.68 13.05 6.07
CA SER A 2 2.13 11.72 6.51
C SER A 2 0.88 10.88 6.72
N SER A 3 0.72 9.79 5.98
CA SER A 3 -0.28 8.76 6.28
C SER A 3 -0.21 8.35 7.75
N ARG A 4 -1.38 8.06 8.33
CA ARG A 4 -1.50 7.37 9.62
C ARG A 4 -0.84 5.98 9.59
N TYR A 5 -0.64 5.43 8.39
CA TYR A 5 -0.10 4.11 8.11
C TYR A 5 1.16 4.24 7.21
N PRO A 6 2.27 4.74 7.76
CA PRO A 6 3.46 5.04 6.97
C PRO A 6 4.16 3.78 6.43
N ASN A 7 4.16 2.67 7.16
CA ASN A 7 4.83 1.44 6.70
C ASN A 7 4.00 0.75 5.61
N LEU A 8 2.66 0.81 5.69
CA LEU A 8 1.79 0.36 4.60
C LEU A 8 1.99 1.18 3.33
N VAL A 9 2.10 2.51 3.46
CA VAL A 9 2.40 3.38 2.32
C VAL A 9 3.78 3.07 1.75
N GLU A 10 4.81 2.87 2.58
CA GLU A 10 6.16 2.51 2.14
C GLU A 10 6.18 1.19 1.36
N LEU A 11 5.50 0.15 1.87
CA LEU A 11 5.37 -1.14 1.18
C LEU A 11 4.70 -0.96 -0.19
N LEU A 12 3.54 -0.31 -0.25
CA LEU A 12 2.82 -0.13 -1.50
C LEU A 12 3.60 0.76 -2.49
N ALA A 13 4.30 1.79 -2.01
CA ALA A 13 5.18 2.62 -2.83
C ALA A 13 6.37 1.84 -3.37
N TYR A 14 6.91 0.88 -2.59
CA TYR A 14 7.92 -0.05 -3.08
C TYR A 14 7.36 -0.91 -4.23
N LEU A 15 6.15 -1.46 -4.11
CA LEU A 15 5.53 -2.21 -5.20
C LEU A 15 5.39 -1.37 -6.48
N VAL A 16 5.02 -0.10 -6.36
CA VAL A 16 4.93 0.84 -7.49
C VAL A 16 6.30 1.02 -8.17
N LYS A 17 7.38 1.16 -7.39
CA LYS A 17 8.75 1.27 -7.91
C LYS A 17 9.18 0.02 -8.67
N GLU A 18 8.82 -1.14 -8.15
CA GLU A 18 9.05 -2.46 -8.77
C GLU A 18 8.05 -2.77 -9.91
N ARG A 19 7.17 -1.84 -10.26
CA ARG A 19 6.13 -1.99 -11.31
C ARG A 19 5.12 -3.10 -11.02
N VAL A 20 4.92 -3.44 -9.75
CA VAL A 20 3.92 -4.39 -9.25
C VAL A 20 2.67 -3.62 -8.86
N TYR A 21 1.86 -3.26 -9.85
CA TYR A 21 0.70 -2.37 -9.64
C TYR A 21 -0.55 -3.08 -9.09
N GLY A 22 -0.64 -4.40 -9.21
CA GLY A 22 -1.84 -5.19 -8.88
C GLY A 22 -2.48 -4.82 -7.52
N PRO A 23 -1.73 -4.89 -6.40
CA PRO A 23 -2.26 -4.55 -5.09
C PRO A 23 -2.72 -3.08 -4.96
N VAL A 24 -1.96 -2.15 -5.55
CA VAL A 24 -2.27 -0.71 -5.49
C VAL A 24 -3.52 -0.38 -6.31
N ASP A 25 -3.63 -0.91 -7.53
CA ASP A 25 -4.78 -0.68 -8.38
C ASP A 25 -6.05 -1.34 -7.81
N ARG A 26 -5.90 -2.51 -7.15
CA ARG A 26 -7.00 -3.18 -6.45
C ARG A 26 -7.49 -2.32 -5.28
N LEU A 27 -6.60 -1.76 -4.46
CA LEU A 27 -6.99 -0.81 -3.41
C LEU A 27 -7.69 0.44 -3.96
N ALA A 28 -7.17 0.99 -5.07
CA ALA A 28 -7.74 2.18 -5.72
C ALA A 28 -9.16 1.95 -6.26
N ARG A 29 -9.48 0.71 -6.65
CA ARG A 29 -10.79 0.29 -7.19
C ARG A 29 -11.69 -0.39 -6.18
N ALA A 30 -11.25 -0.55 -4.93
CA ALA A 30 -12.01 -1.26 -3.91
C ALA A 30 -13.38 -0.60 -3.67
N ALA A 31 -14.44 -1.40 -3.83
CA ALA A 31 -15.83 -1.04 -3.52
C ALA A 31 -16.32 -1.66 -2.20
N ASP A 32 -15.67 -2.74 -1.76
CA ASP A 32 -16.02 -3.53 -0.58
C ASP A 32 -14.77 -3.85 0.27
N LEU A 33 -15.00 -4.39 1.46
CA LEU A 33 -13.93 -4.76 2.40
C LEU A 33 -13.11 -5.95 1.93
N GLU A 34 -13.74 -6.91 1.25
CA GLU A 34 -13.06 -8.11 0.73
C GLU A 34 -11.98 -7.73 -0.28
N THR A 35 -12.27 -6.80 -1.18
CA THR A 35 -11.30 -6.27 -2.14
C THR A 35 -10.12 -5.61 -1.45
N VAL A 36 -10.36 -4.89 -0.34
CA VAL A 36 -9.29 -4.31 0.47
C VAL A 36 -8.45 -5.40 1.14
N TYR A 37 -9.09 -6.40 1.75
CA TYR A 37 -8.39 -7.51 2.40
C TYR A 37 -7.51 -8.29 1.41
N MET A 38 -8.04 -8.58 0.22
CA MET A 38 -7.29 -9.25 -0.84
C MET A 38 -6.09 -8.43 -1.30
N ALA A 39 -6.24 -7.11 -1.45
CA ALA A 39 -5.14 -6.26 -1.87
C ALA A 39 -4.02 -6.18 -0.81
N ILE A 40 -4.38 -6.06 0.47
CA ILE A 40 -3.42 -6.06 1.57
C ILE A 40 -2.72 -7.41 1.68
N TYR A 41 -3.47 -8.51 1.56
CA TYR A 41 -2.90 -9.85 1.50
C TYR A 41 -1.89 -9.99 0.35
N GLU A 42 -2.24 -9.57 -0.86
CA GLU A 42 -1.35 -9.64 -2.03
C GLU A 42 -0.06 -8.83 -1.82
N ALA A 43 -0.17 -7.63 -1.23
CA ALA A 43 0.98 -6.78 -0.91
C ALA A 43 1.90 -7.44 0.14
N LEU A 44 1.34 -7.99 1.22
CA LEU A 44 2.10 -8.68 2.26
C LEU A 44 2.73 -9.98 1.74
N ARG A 45 2.03 -10.70 0.87
CA ARG A 45 2.55 -11.90 0.21
C ARG A 45 3.72 -11.57 -0.71
N TYR A 46 3.69 -10.43 -1.39
CA TYR A 46 4.85 -9.96 -2.16
C TYR A 46 5.99 -9.55 -1.22
N ALA A 47 5.69 -8.82 -0.14
CA ALA A 47 6.69 -8.43 0.83
C ALA A 47 7.43 -9.66 1.41
N SER A 48 6.72 -10.75 1.72
CA SER A 48 7.36 -11.95 2.28
C SER A 48 8.39 -12.59 1.35
N THR A 49 8.27 -12.45 0.02
CA THR A 49 9.29 -12.93 -0.93
C THR A 49 10.49 -11.99 -1.03
N GLU A 50 10.28 -10.68 -0.93
CA GLU A 50 11.34 -9.68 -1.05
C GLU A 50 12.07 -9.40 0.27
N VAL A 51 11.44 -9.68 1.42
CA VAL A 51 12.08 -9.62 2.75
C VAL A 51 13.24 -10.58 2.85
N ALA A 52 13.12 -11.76 2.25
CA ALA A 52 14.22 -12.72 2.16
C ALA A 52 15.45 -12.15 1.40
N LYS A 53 15.23 -11.13 0.56
CA LYS A 53 16.27 -10.41 -0.20
C LYS A 53 16.70 -9.10 0.47
N GLY A 54 16.09 -8.72 1.59
CA GLY A 54 16.36 -7.48 2.32
C GLY A 54 15.91 -6.20 1.61
N SER A 55 15.00 -6.30 0.63
CA SER A 55 14.65 -5.18 -0.26
C SER A 55 13.46 -4.34 0.21
N VAL A 56 12.68 -4.82 1.17
CA VAL A 56 11.48 -4.14 1.68
C VAL A 56 11.28 -4.40 3.18
N LYS A 57 10.71 -3.43 3.89
CA LYS A 57 10.28 -3.58 5.28
C LYS A 57 8.83 -4.07 5.34
N VAL A 58 8.56 -5.02 6.22
CA VAL A 58 7.18 -5.48 6.49
C VAL A 58 6.51 -4.49 7.45
N PRO A 59 5.29 -4.02 7.15
CA PRO A 59 4.51 -3.24 8.10
C PRO A 59 4.28 -4.01 9.41
N PRO A 60 4.34 -3.36 10.59
CA PRO A 60 3.99 -4.01 11.85
C PRO A 60 2.55 -4.55 11.80
N GLU A 61 2.32 -5.73 12.39
CA GLU A 61 1.00 -6.36 12.44
C GLU A 61 -0.07 -5.41 13.00
N GLU A 62 0.27 -4.66 14.05
CA GLU A 62 -0.62 -3.68 14.66
C GLU A 62 -1.07 -2.59 13.68
N GLU A 63 -0.17 -2.11 12.81
CA GLU A 63 -0.50 -1.09 11.81
C GLU A 63 -1.46 -1.65 10.76
N VAL A 64 -1.23 -2.90 10.32
CA VAL A 64 -2.12 -3.60 9.38
C VAL A 64 -3.50 -3.78 10.02
N ARG A 65 -3.57 -4.26 11.26
CA ARG A 65 -4.83 -4.45 11.99
C ARG A 65 -5.59 -3.13 12.13
N GLN A 66 -4.92 -2.07 12.58
CA GLN A 66 -5.54 -0.75 12.74
C GLN A 66 -6.05 -0.18 11.42
N PHE A 67 -5.35 -0.41 10.31
CA PHE A 67 -5.81 -0.01 8.99
C PHE A 67 -7.09 -0.76 8.60
N LEU A 68 -7.09 -2.09 8.72
CA LEU A 68 -8.24 -2.92 8.38
C LEU A 68 -9.46 -2.61 9.25
N ASP A 69 -9.27 -2.36 10.54
CA ASP A 69 -10.31 -1.94 11.48
C ASP A 69 -10.87 -0.56 11.15
N GLU A 70 -10.05 0.35 10.64
CA GLU A 70 -10.52 1.67 10.26
C GLU A 70 -11.27 1.64 8.92
N VAL A 71 -10.80 0.85 7.96
CA VAL A 71 -11.50 0.63 6.68
C VAL A 71 -12.85 -0.05 6.92
N SER A 72 -12.97 -1.01 7.85
CA SER A 72 -14.26 -1.63 8.18
C SER A 72 -15.27 -0.63 8.74
N LYS A 73 -14.82 0.38 9.47
CA LYS A 73 -15.65 1.44 10.06
C LYS A 73 -15.99 2.58 9.09
N ARG A 74 -15.06 2.95 8.22
CA ARG A 74 -15.14 4.16 7.36
C ARG A 74 -15.38 3.85 5.89
N GLY A 75 -15.35 2.58 5.52
CA GLY A 75 -15.50 2.08 4.16
C GLY A 75 -14.25 2.23 3.30
N ALA A 76 -14.34 1.73 2.06
CA ALA A 76 -13.23 1.63 1.12
C ALA A 76 -12.63 2.99 0.67
N SER A 77 -13.23 4.13 1.03
CA SER A 77 -12.69 5.45 0.72
C SER A 77 -11.30 5.69 1.33
N LEU A 78 -11.04 5.14 2.51
CA LEU A 78 -9.72 5.21 3.16
C LEU A 78 -8.67 4.41 2.37
N ALA A 79 -9.03 3.21 1.88
CA ALA A 79 -8.15 2.39 1.06
C ALA A 79 -7.74 3.09 -0.24
N ARG A 80 -8.69 3.79 -0.89
CA ARG A 80 -8.39 4.57 -2.10
C ARG A 80 -7.42 5.72 -1.84
N ARG A 81 -7.55 6.43 -0.71
CA ARG A 81 -6.60 7.48 -0.32
C ARG A 81 -5.19 6.93 -0.08
N LEU A 82 -5.10 5.80 0.62
CA LEU A 82 -3.83 5.10 0.85
C LEU A 82 -3.17 4.69 -0.48
N ALA A 83 -3.95 4.18 -1.44
CA ALA A 83 -3.45 3.82 -2.76
C ALA A 83 -2.90 5.03 -3.54
N ILE A 84 -3.60 6.16 -3.54
CA ILE A 84 -3.14 7.40 -4.18
C ILE A 84 -1.83 7.91 -3.56
N GLU A 85 -1.74 7.87 -2.23
CA GLU A 85 -0.54 8.28 -1.52
C GLU A 85 0.65 7.39 -1.86
N ALA A 86 0.46 6.07 -1.83
CA ALA A 86 1.48 5.10 -2.20
C ALA A 86 1.93 5.25 -3.66
N LEU A 87 0.98 5.43 -4.60
CA LEU A 87 1.29 5.68 -6.01
C LEU A 87 2.15 6.95 -6.15
N THR A 88 1.74 8.04 -5.51
CA THR A 88 2.47 9.31 -5.55
C THR A 88 3.88 9.19 -4.97
N ALA A 89 4.03 8.44 -3.87
CA ALA A 89 5.32 8.20 -3.22
C ALA A 89 6.24 7.24 -3.99
N GLY A 90 5.66 6.31 -4.77
CA GLY A 90 6.38 5.33 -5.57
C GLY A 90 6.78 5.81 -6.97
N LEU A 91 6.15 6.87 -7.48
CA LEU A 91 6.49 7.45 -8.78
C LEU A 91 7.93 8.01 -8.78
N PRO A 92 8.66 7.88 -9.90
CA PRO A 92 9.96 8.54 -10.05
C PRO A 92 9.76 10.05 -9.96
N LYS A 93 10.58 10.73 -9.15
CA LYS A 93 10.59 12.19 -9.11
C LYS A 93 11.07 12.68 -10.47
N GLN A 94 10.29 13.55 -11.12
CA GLN A 94 10.79 14.24 -12.30
C GLN A 94 11.95 15.13 -11.85
N GLU A 95 13.18 14.75 -12.21
CA GLU A 95 14.29 15.69 -12.21
C GLU A 95 13.93 16.78 -13.21
N LYS A 96 13.74 18.01 -12.72
CA LYS A 96 13.73 19.17 -13.61
C LYS A 96 15.11 19.19 -14.27
N LYS A 97 15.17 18.80 -15.55
CA LYS A 97 16.33 19.10 -16.40
C LYS A 97 16.44 20.62 -16.47
N GLY A 98 17.30 21.17 -15.61
CA GLY A 98 17.78 22.55 -15.68
C GLY A 98 19.00 22.62 -16.57
#